data_AF-A0A9W8EB31-F1
#
_entry.id   AF-A0A9W8EB31-F1
#
_cell.length_a   1.000
_cell.length_b   1.000
_cell.length_c   1.000
_cell.angle_alpha   90.00
_cell.angle_beta   90.00
_cell.angle_gamma   90.00
#
_symmetry.space_group_name_H-M   'P 1'
#
loop_
_entity.id
_entity.type
_entity.pdbx_description
1 polymer ?
#
loop_
_entity_poly.entity_id
_entity_poly.type
_entity_poly.pdbx_seq_one_letter_code
_entity_poly.pdbx_strand_id
1 'polypeptide(L)'
;MLQTPATPEPVPSAGTDADQRLIITRMVLNNFKSYAGRQEIGPFHKSFSSVVGPNGSGKSNVIDALLFVFGYRANKMRQGKLSELIHNSQQYQNLDSCAVEVHFCDIRDLPGDNQYDVIPNSELVICRVANRNNTSRYYINQRSSSFTEVTTLLRQKGVDLDHKRFLILQGEVESISQMKPKAQTEHEEGLLEYLEDIIGTSKYKEPINQAGHLLDELNDERTEKLNRMKIAEREKNSLEGKKNEAEQYIRAENDMVVKRSTLFQRRLMDCQAKATRSESAYSELKQKLDSQLASFVEYKEELRTLEDNYKAAVKEYETMGKKANAITKELTKFEREDVQLQENYKYLKTKIKKLDKAIQK
;
A
#
# COMPACT_ATOMS: atom_id res chain seq x y z
N MET A 1 12.91 -4.14 12.44
CA MET A 1 12.77 -5.45 13.13
C MET A 1 12.60 -5.14 14.61
N LEU A 2 11.36 -5.16 15.10
CA LEU A 2 11.09 -4.95 16.53
C LEU A 2 11.63 -6.16 17.28
N GLN A 3 12.59 -5.95 18.17
CA GLN A 3 13.08 -6.97 19.10
C GLN A 3 11.88 -7.39 19.97
N THR A 4 11.43 -8.62 19.77
CA THR A 4 10.53 -9.29 20.70
C THR A 4 11.18 -9.25 22.09
N PRO A 5 10.50 -8.73 23.12
CA PRO A 5 11.01 -8.81 24.48
C PRO A 5 11.22 -10.27 24.82
N ALA A 6 12.40 -10.58 25.38
CA ALA A 6 12.78 -11.93 25.75
C ALA A 6 11.68 -12.53 26.63
N THR A 7 11.20 -13.70 26.25
CA THR A 7 10.24 -14.47 27.05
C THR A 7 10.85 -14.66 28.42
N PRO A 8 10.17 -14.28 29.53
CA PRO A 8 10.70 -14.53 30.86
C PRO A 8 10.95 -16.04 30.99
N GLU A 9 12.18 -16.39 31.36
CA GLU A 9 12.55 -17.79 31.56
C GLU A 9 11.54 -18.45 32.51
N PRO A 10 11.06 -19.67 32.19
CA PRO A 10 10.18 -20.38 33.07
C PRO A 10 10.89 -20.49 34.43
N VAL A 11 10.21 -20.02 35.48
CA VAL A 11 10.64 -20.23 36.86
C VAL A 11 10.95 -21.72 36.98
N PRO A 12 12.16 -22.12 37.40
CA PRO A 12 12.51 -23.53 37.48
C PRO A 12 11.44 -24.21 38.32
N SER A 13 10.68 -25.10 37.69
CA SER A 13 9.75 -25.99 38.37
C SER A 13 10.53 -26.63 39.50
N ALA A 14 10.09 -26.46 40.75
CA ALA A 14 10.69 -27.07 41.91
C ALA A 14 10.94 -28.55 41.61
N GLY A 15 12.21 -28.87 41.32
CA GLY A 15 12.62 -30.20 40.92
C GLY A 15 12.49 -31.12 42.11
N THR A 16 11.62 -32.13 42.00
CA THR A 16 11.89 -33.54 42.34
C THR A 16 12.66 -33.88 43.62
N ASP A 17 12.52 -33.11 44.70
CA ASP A 17 13.01 -33.48 46.04
C ASP A 17 11.98 -33.10 47.11
N ALA A 18 10.70 -33.40 46.83
CA ALA A 18 9.51 -33.01 47.61
C ALA A 18 9.48 -33.52 49.07
N ASP A 19 10.50 -34.26 49.51
CA ASP A 19 10.59 -34.91 50.81
C ASP A 19 11.64 -34.25 51.73
N GLN A 20 12.32 -33.20 51.28
CA GLN A 20 13.36 -32.51 52.05
C GLN A 20 12.92 -31.08 52.38
N ARG A 21 13.02 -30.68 53.65
CA ARG A 21 12.75 -29.31 54.09
C ARG A 21 13.91 -28.74 54.89
N LEU A 22 14.16 -27.45 54.67
CA LEU A 22 15.17 -26.69 55.40
C LEU A 22 14.63 -26.29 56.78
N ILE A 23 15.37 -26.59 57.83
CA ILE A 23 15.07 -26.12 59.19
C ILE A 23 16.23 -25.34 59.79
N ILE A 24 15.91 -24.47 60.74
CA ILE A 24 16.92 -23.83 61.60
C ILE A 24 17.15 -24.77 62.78
N THR A 25 18.40 -25.17 63.01
CA THR A 25 18.78 -26.04 64.14
C THR A 25 19.18 -25.23 65.36
N ARG A 26 19.95 -24.17 65.16
CA ARG A 26 20.40 -23.26 66.22
C ARG A 26 20.83 -21.91 65.64
N MET A 27 20.94 -20.93 66.53
CA MET A 27 21.49 -19.62 66.23
C MET A 27 22.58 -19.28 67.22
N VAL A 28 23.67 -18.67 66.76
CA VAL A 28 24.75 -18.18 67.61
C VAL A 28 24.82 -16.66 67.44
N LEU A 29 24.60 -15.93 68.52
CA LEU A 29 24.64 -14.48 68.56
C LEU A 29 25.91 -14.07 69.29
N ASN A 30 26.69 -13.19 68.69
CA ASN A 30 27.88 -12.61 69.31
C ASN A 30 27.72 -11.10 69.41
N ASN A 31 27.68 -10.58 70.63
CA ASN A 31 27.60 -9.14 70.90
C ASN A 31 26.42 -8.44 70.21
N PHE A 32 25.25 -9.07 70.16
CA PHE A 32 24.07 -8.57 69.43
C PHE A 32 22.98 -8.07 70.39
N LYS A 33 22.64 -6.78 70.32
CA LYS A 33 21.60 -6.13 71.14
C LYS A 33 21.71 -6.43 72.63
N SER A 34 20.82 -7.26 73.19
CA SER A 34 20.83 -7.64 74.61
C SER A 34 21.78 -8.79 74.94
N TYR A 35 22.32 -9.47 73.93
CA TYR A 35 23.18 -10.63 74.06
C TYR A 35 24.66 -10.19 74.07
N ALA A 36 25.27 -10.17 75.26
CA ALA A 36 26.69 -9.91 75.44
C ALA A 36 27.51 -11.19 75.25
N GLY A 37 28.65 -11.10 74.57
CA GLY A 37 29.48 -12.24 74.24
C GLY A 37 28.80 -13.22 73.28
N ARG A 38 29.34 -14.44 73.22
CA ARG A 38 28.79 -15.54 72.41
C ARG A 38 27.67 -16.24 73.17
N GLN A 39 26.45 -16.11 72.67
CA GLN A 39 25.23 -16.75 73.18
C GLN A 39 24.69 -17.71 72.12
N GLU A 40 24.36 -18.93 72.52
CA GLU A 40 23.77 -19.94 71.65
C GLU A 40 22.29 -20.10 71.98
N ILE A 41 21.43 -19.97 70.97
CA ILE A 41 19.98 -20.14 71.05
C ILE A 41 19.63 -21.41 70.28
N GLY A 42 19.14 -22.41 71.00
CA GLY A 42 18.74 -23.70 70.45
C GLY A 42 19.01 -24.86 71.42
N PRO A 43 18.82 -26.10 70.97
CA PRO A 43 18.35 -26.48 69.64
C PRO A 43 16.88 -26.12 69.41
N PHE A 44 16.55 -25.64 68.22
CA PHE A 44 15.17 -25.42 67.80
C PHE A 44 14.50 -26.74 67.43
N HIS A 45 13.21 -26.86 67.74
CA HIS A 45 12.43 -28.01 67.37
C HIS A 45 12.15 -28.01 65.87
N LYS A 46 12.13 -29.21 65.25
CA LYS A 46 11.97 -29.36 63.80
C LYS A 46 10.68 -28.75 63.25
N SER A 47 9.62 -28.65 64.05
CA SER A 47 8.29 -28.22 63.59
C SER A 47 7.91 -26.86 64.16
N PHE A 48 7.89 -26.71 65.48
CA PHE A 48 7.43 -25.51 66.15
C PHE A 48 8.22 -25.27 67.44
N SER A 49 8.70 -24.03 67.62
CA SER A 49 9.39 -23.57 68.82
C SER A 49 8.74 -22.29 69.32
N SER A 50 8.45 -22.20 70.63
CA SER A 50 7.91 -21.00 71.25
C SER A 50 8.99 -20.28 72.07
N VAL A 51 9.13 -18.97 71.88
CA VAL A 51 10.07 -18.13 72.63
C VAL A 51 9.31 -17.41 73.74
N VAL A 52 9.52 -17.83 74.99
CA VAL A 52 8.84 -17.28 76.18
C VAL A 52 9.83 -16.59 77.11
N GLY A 53 9.35 -15.63 77.91
CA GLY A 53 10.19 -14.88 78.85
C GLY A 53 9.55 -13.58 79.34
N PRO A 54 10.07 -12.96 80.41
CA PRO A 54 9.53 -11.72 80.98
C PRO A 54 9.67 -10.53 80.02
N ASN A 55 8.88 -9.47 80.20
CA ASN A 55 8.98 -8.27 79.36
C ASN A 55 10.37 -7.65 79.46
N GLY A 56 10.95 -7.24 78.32
CA GLY A 56 12.30 -6.70 78.26
C GLY A 56 13.45 -7.73 78.24
N SER A 57 13.17 -9.04 78.35
CA SER A 57 14.21 -10.10 78.32
C SER A 57 14.90 -10.32 76.95
N GLY A 58 14.59 -9.53 75.93
CA GLY A 58 15.20 -9.68 74.60
C GLY A 58 14.53 -10.73 73.69
N LYS A 59 13.31 -11.19 74.00
CA LYS A 59 12.53 -12.10 73.13
C LYS A 59 12.43 -11.60 71.69
N SER A 60 12.04 -10.34 71.49
CA SER A 60 11.92 -9.73 70.17
C SER A 60 13.28 -9.58 69.47
N ASN A 61 14.39 -9.60 70.22
CA ASN A 61 15.73 -9.53 69.65
C ASN A 61 16.13 -10.85 68.96
N VAL A 62 15.47 -11.98 69.27
CA VAL A 62 15.68 -13.24 68.55
C VAL A 62 15.19 -13.11 67.10
N ILE A 63 13.98 -12.55 66.92
CA ILE A 63 13.44 -12.24 65.60
C ILE A 63 14.26 -11.15 64.90
N ASP A 64 14.74 -10.15 65.63
CA ASP A 64 15.65 -9.14 65.07
C ASP A 64 16.98 -9.77 64.58
N ALA A 65 17.50 -10.78 65.27
CA ALA A 65 18.71 -11.48 64.83
C ALA A 65 18.47 -12.24 63.51
N LEU A 66 17.29 -12.86 63.34
CA LEU A 66 16.88 -13.46 62.06
C LEU A 66 16.73 -12.40 60.96
N LEU A 67 16.03 -11.30 61.25
CA LEU A 67 15.89 -10.15 60.34
C LEU A 67 17.25 -9.62 59.88
N PHE A 68 18.20 -9.54 60.81
CA PHE A 68 19.56 -9.12 60.53
C PHE A 68 20.24 -10.06 59.54
N VAL A 69 20.17 -11.38 59.75
CA VAL A 69 20.80 -12.36 58.85
C VAL A 69 20.11 -12.43 57.49
N PHE A 70 18.79 -12.21 57.43
CA PHE A 70 18.06 -12.15 56.15
C PHE A 70 18.18 -10.82 55.40
N GLY A 71 18.99 -9.88 55.87
CA GLY A 71 19.29 -8.65 55.11
C GLY A 71 18.24 -7.55 55.19
N TYR A 72 17.37 -7.58 56.21
CA TYR A 72 16.41 -6.50 56.39
C TYR A 72 17.09 -5.17 56.76
N ARG A 73 16.44 -4.06 56.39
CA ARG A 73 16.91 -2.71 56.75
C ARG A 73 16.78 -2.51 58.26
N ALA A 74 17.76 -1.80 58.84
CA ALA A 74 17.81 -1.52 60.28
C ALA A 74 16.51 -0.90 60.83
N ASN A 75 15.85 -0.03 60.06
CA ASN A 75 14.59 0.61 60.44
C ASN A 75 13.49 -0.40 60.81
N LYS A 76 13.43 -1.55 60.11
CA LYS A 76 12.47 -2.62 60.42
C LYS A 76 12.81 -3.38 61.71
N MET A 77 14.06 -3.28 62.16
CA MET A 77 14.56 -3.83 63.43
C MET A 77 14.53 -2.81 64.58
N ARG A 78 13.75 -1.73 64.44
CA ARG A 78 13.57 -0.65 65.43
C ARG A 78 14.84 0.15 65.74
N GLN A 79 15.83 0.14 64.85
CA GLN A 79 17.08 0.90 64.99
C GLN A 79 17.37 1.71 63.72
N GLY A 80 18.05 2.85 63.85
CA GLY A 80 18.37 3.71 62.71
C GLY A 80 19.66 3.29 62.00
N LYS A 81 20.61 2.70 62.73
CA LYS A 81 21.95 2.35 62.23
C LYS A 81 22.33 0.91 62.53
N LEU A 82 23.21 0.32 61.70
CA LEU A 82 23.75 -1.01 61.94
C LEU A 82 24.65 -1.06 63.18
N SER A 83 25.38 0.02 63.47
CA SER A 83 26.20 0.14 64.69
C SER A 83 25.38 0.05 65.98
N GLU A 84 24.09 0.40 65.95
CA GLU A 84 23.19 0.32 67.11
C GLU A 84 22.71 -1.11 67.40
N LEU A 85 23.00 -2.05 66.51
CA LEU A 85 22.74 -3.48 66.73
C LEU A 85 23.82 -4.14 67.60
N ILE A 86 24.99 -3.50 67.73
CA ILE A 86 26.08 -3.98 68.57
C ILE A 86 25.70 -3.78 70.03
N HIS A 87 25.87 -4.82 70.84
CA HIS A 87 25.63 -4.78 72.27
C HIS A 87 26.43 -3.63 72.92
N ASN A 88 25.78 -2.88 73.80
CA ASN A 88 26.43 -1.82 74.56
C ASN A 88 25.88 -1.83 75.98
N SER A 89 26.70 -2.24 76.94
CA SER A 89 26.36 -2.25 78.37
C SER A 89 27.50 -1.70 79.20
N GLN A 90 27.24 -1.37 80.47
CA GLN A 90 28.26 -0.83 81.37
C GLN A 90 29.48 -1.75 81.50
N GLN A 91 29.27 -3.07 81.43
CA GLN A 91 30.32 -4.09 81.54
C GLN A 91 31.05 -4.34 80.21
N TYR A 92 30.38 -4.19 79.07
CA TYR A 92 30.94 -4.39 77.73
C TYR A 92 30.73 -3.14 76.89
N GLN A 93 31.63 -2.18 77.08
CA GLN A 93 31.65 -0.92 76.33
C GLN A 93 32.59 -1.02 75.13
N ASN A 94 32.29 -0.28 74.06
CA ASN A 94 33.14 -0.14 72.88
C ASN A 94 33.45 -1.44 72.12
N LEU A 95 32.45 -2.31 71.94
CA LEU A 95 32.60 -3.47 71.06
C LEU A 95 32.71 -3.04 69.58
N ASP A 96 33.65 -3.65 68.85
CA ASP A 96 33.98 -3.27 67.47
C ASP A 96 33.03 -3.87 66.43
N SER A 97 32.47 -5.04 66.73
CA SER A 97 31.59 -5.78 65.83
C SER A 97 30.59 -6.67 66.58
N CYS A 98 29.50 -7.00 65.89
CA CYS A 98 28.56 -8.05 66.27
C CYS A 98 28.42 -9.06 65.14
N ALA A 99 28.13 -10.30 65.47
CA ALA A 99 27.91 -11.37 64.51
C ALA A 99 26.66 -12.17 64.88
N VAL A 100 25.92 -12.62 63.88
CA VAL A 100 24.83 -13.57 64.06
C VAL A 100 25.00 -14.69 63.05
N GLU A 101 25.05 -15.91 63.54
CA GLU A 101 25.15 -17.15 62.76
C GLU A 101 23.84 -17.91 62.88
N VAL A 102 23.25 -18.29 61.75
CA VAL A 102 22.06 -19.15 61.70
C VAL A 102 22.48 -20.47 61.05
N HIS A 103 22.30 -21.56 61.78
CA HIS A 103 22.58 -22.90 61.30
C HIS A 103 21.30 -23.50 60.74
N PHE A 104 21.35 -23.84 59.46
CA PHE A 104 20.31 -24.54 58.74
C PHE A 104 20.74 -25.98 58.46
N CYS A 105 19.76 -26.85 58.30
CA CYS A 105 19.96 -28.24 57.93
C CYS A 105 18.75 -28.72 57.12
N ASP A 106 18.99 -29.56 56.11
CA ASP A 106 17.91 -30.21 55.39
C ASP A 106 17.52 -31.50 56.13
N ILE A 107 16.22 -31.65 56.39
CA ILE A 107 15.65 -32.85 57.01
C ILE A 107 14.60 -33.50 56.11
N ARG A 108 14.50 -34.82 56.22
CA ARG A 108 13.41 -35.62 55.65
C ARG A 108 12.52 -36.11 56.79
N ASP A 109 11.25 -35.76 56.76
CA ASP A 109 10.30 -36.27 57.75
C ASP A 109 9.94 -37.73 57.41
N LEU A 110 10.00 -38.61 58.41
CA LEU A 110 9.63 -40.01 58.27
C LEU A 110 8.18 -40.24 58.75
N PRO A 111 7.48 -41.27 58.24
CA PRO A 111 6.16 -41.63 58.73
C PRO A 111 6.24 -42.16 60.18
N GLY A 112 6.03 -41.26 61.15
CA GLY A 112 6.07 -41.54 62.58
C GLY A 112 6.17 -40.24 63.39
N ASP A 113 5.57 -40.20 64.57
CA ASP A 113 5.59 -38.99 65.39
C ASP A 113 7.03 -38.65 65.78
N ASN A 114 7.45 -37.41 65.49
CA ASN A 114 8.82 -36.91 65.69
C ASN A 114 10.00 -37.67 65.04
N GLN A 115 9.78 -38.59 64.11
CA GLN A 115 10.89 -39.23 63.37
C GLN A 115 11.33 -38.37 62.19
N TYR A 116 12.64 -38.18 62.02
CA TYR A 116 13.22 -37.45 60.89
C TYR A 116 14.66 -37.90 60.65
N ASP A 117 15.07 -37.89 59.38
CA ASP A 117 16.44 -38.12 58.97
C ASP A 117 17.10 -36.79 58.62
N VAL A 118 18.27 -36.54 59.21
CA VAL A 118 19.14 -35.43 58.83
C VAL A 118 19.93 -35.83 57.60
N ILE A 119 19.86 -35.01 56.55
CA ILE A 119 20.59 -35.32 55.32
C ILE A 119 22.07 -35.04 55.55
N PRO A 120 22.96 -36.02 55.32
CA PRO A 120 24.39 -35.84 55.53
C PRO A 120 24.94 -34.74 54.63
N ASN A 121 25.82 -33.89 55.17
CA ASN A 121 26.43 -32.73 54.48
C ASN A 121 25.44 -31.64 54.04
N SER A 122 24.25 -31.56 54.64
CA SER A 122 23.27 -30.49 54.38
C SER A 122 23.41 -29.27 55.29
N GLU A 123 24.44 -29.23 56.15
CA GLU A 123 24.65 -28.10 57.06
C GLU A 123 24.99 -26.82 56.29
N LEU A 124 24.15 -25.82 56.47
CA LEU A 124 24.31 -24.50 55.89
C LEU A 124 24.38 -23.47 57.01
N VAL A 125 25.52 -22.81 57.16
CA VAL A 125 25.74 -21.76 58.14
C VAL A 125 25.77 -20.43 57.43
N ILE A 126 24.79 -19.58 57.72
CA ILE A 126 24.76 -18.20 57.23
C ILE A 126 25.11 -17.29 58.39
N CYS A 127 26.22 -16.57 58.26
CA CYS A 127 26.70 -15.61 59.24
C CYS A 127 26.69 -14.20 58.63
N ARG A 128 26.17 -13.24 59.40
CA ARG A 128 26.30 -11.81 59.07
C ARG A 128 27.07 -11.11 60.18
N VAL A 129 28.11 -10.39 59.81
CA VAL A 129 28.93 -9.57 60.73
C VAL A 129 28.66 -8.10 60.43
N ALA A 130 28.31 -7.31 61.44
CA ALA A 130 28.22 -5.86 61.34
C ALA A 130 29.28 -5.21 62.22
N ASN A 131 29.98 -4.25 61.63
CA ASN A 131 31.05 -3.48 62.26
C ASN A 131 30.55 -2.11 62.70
N ARG A 132 31.24 -1.49 63.66
CA ARG A 132 30.94 -0.15 64.17
C ARG A 132 30.97 0.96 63.09
N ASN A 133 31.70 0.73 61.99
CA ASN A 133 31.73 1.62 60.82
C ASN A 133 30.49 1.51 59.89
N ASN A 134 29.41 0.85 60.33
CA ASN A 134 28.19 0.57 59.57
C ASN A 134 28.38 -0.31 58.32
N THR A 135 29.53 -0.96 58.17
CA THR A 135 29.71 -1.99 57.14
C THR A 135 29.20 -3.34 57.65
N SER A 136 28.61 -4.13 56.76
CA SER A 136 28.26 -5.52 57.06
C SER A 136 28.81 -6.46 56.00
N ARG A 137 29.28 -7.64 56.41
CA ARG A 137 29.75 -8.71 55.53
C ARG A 137 28.99 -10.00 55.79
N TYR A 138 28.73 -10.75 54.74
CA TYR A 138 28.10 -12.07 54.82
C TYR A 138 29.17 -13.16 54.70
N TYR A 139 28.91 -14.27 55.38
CA TYR A 139 29.70 -15.48 55.30
C TYR A 139 28.79 -16.68 55.16
N ILE A 140 29.07 -17.55 54.20
CA ILE A 140 28.39 -18.84 54.01
C ILE A 140 29.41 -19.92 54.35
N ASN A 141 29.14 -20.76 55.35
CA ASN A 141 30.06 -21.82 55.80
C ASN A 141 31.48 -21.27 56.03
N GLN A 142 31.58 -20.12 56.71
CA GLN A 142 32.83 -19.37 56.99
C GLN A 142 33.54 -18.76 55.77
N ARG A 143 33.02 -18.93 54.55
CA ARG A 143 33.53 -18.27 53.34
C ARG A 143 32.86 -16.92 53.14
N SER A 144 33.63 -15.87 52.85
CA SER A 144 33.08 -14.55 52.54
C SER A 144 32.18 -14.60 51.29
N SER A 145 30.99 -14.03 51.41
CA SER A 145 29.95 -14.02 50.37
C SER A 145 29.23 -12.68 50.28
N SER A 146 28.50 -12.48 49.19
CA SER A 146 27.64 -11.30 48.99
C SER A 146 26.19 -11.57 49.44
N PHE A 147 25.42 -10.49 49.68
CA PHE A 147 23.98 -10.62 49.95
C PHE A 147 23.25 -11.31 48.79
N THR A 148 23.61 -10.99 47.55
CA THR A 148 23.01 -11.58 46.35
C THR A 148 23.22 -13.09 46.27
N GLU A 149 24.42 -13.57 46.62
CA GLU A 149 24.72 -15.01 46.70
C GLU A 149 23.88 -15.69 47.79
N VAL A 150 23.82 -15.10 48.99
CA VAL A 150 23.00 -15.62 50.10
C VAL A 150 21.53 -15.70 49.71
N THR A 151 20.98 -14.65 49.10
CA THR A 151 19.58 -14.60 48.63
C THR A 151 19.32 -15.62 47.53
N THR A 152 20.26 -15.81 46.60
CA THR A 152 20.12 -16.80 45.53
C THR A 152 20.10 -18.23 46.09
N LEU A 153 20.99 -18.51 47.05
CA LEU A 153 21.05 -19.82 47.72
C LEU A 153 19.77 -20.11 48.51
N LEU A 154 19.29 -19.14 49.29
CA LEU A 154 18.05 -19.28 50.05
C LEU A 154 16.83 -19.41 49.13
N ARG A 155 16.79 -18.69 48.00
CA ARG A 155 15.73 -18.81 46.99
C ARG A 155 15.71 -20.20 46.35
N GLN A 156 16.88 -20.79 46.07
CA GLN A 156 16.97 -22.18 45.59
C GLN A 156 16.40 -23.19 46.60
N LYS A 157 16.49 -22.89 47.89
CA LYS A 157 15.92 -23.69 49.00
C LYS A 157 14.47 -23.31 49.34
N GLY A 158 13.81 -22.49 48.51
CA GLY A 158 12.39 -22.12 48.67
C GLY A 158 12.12 -20.99 49.67
N VAL A 159 13.16 -20.29 50.15
CA VAL A 159 13.01 -19.12 51.03
C VAL A 159 13.11 -17.84 50.20
N ASP A 160 11.98 -17.18 49.97
CA ASP A 160 11.96 -15.90 49.25
C ASP A 160 12.19 -14.70 50.19
N LEU A 161 13.35 -14.04 50.02
CA LEU A 161 13.72 -12.84 50.76
C LEU A 161 13.27 -11.52 50.10
N ASP A 162 12.73 -11.57 48.88
CA ASP A 162 12.34 -10.36 48.14
C ASP A 162 11.01 -9.83 48.64
N HIS A 163 9.98 -10.68 48.64
CA HIS A 163 8.62 -10.33 49.09
C HIS A 163 8.40 -10.52 50.59
N LYS A 164 9.38 -11.11 51.30
CA LYS A 164 9.47 -11.11 52.78
C LYS A 164 8.26 -11.71 53.50
N ARG A 165 7.51 -12.58 52.83
CA ARG A 165 6.19 -13.08 53.25
C ARG A 165 6.22 -14.14 54.36
N PHE A 166 7.39 -14.73 54.63
CA PHE A 166 7.54 -15.76 55.66
C PHE A 166 7.68 -15.17 57.07
N LEU A 167 7.80 -13.84 57.19
CA LEU A 167 8.00 -13.16 58.45
C LEU A 167 6.81 -12.24 58.75
N ILE A 168 6.24 -12.40 59.94
CA ILE A 168 5.14 -11.57 60.42
C ILE A 168 5.62 -10.82 61.66
N LEU A 169 5.78 -9.50 61.51
CA LEU A 169 6.21 -8.60 62.58
C LEU A 169 5.02 -8.07 63.37
N GLN A 170 5.33 -7.57 64.57
CA GLN A 170 4.34 -6.86 65.38
C GLN A 170 3.82 -5.63 64.61
N GLY A 171 2.50 -5.49 64.53
CA GLY A 171 1.83 -4.41 63.81
C GLY A 171 1.58 -4.70 62.32
N GLU A 172 2.19 -5.74 61.73
CA GLU A 172 1.91 -6.09 60.33
C GLU A 172 0.50 -6.62 60.12
N VAL A 173 -0.04 -7.38 61.08
CA VAL A 173 -1.45 -7.85 61.01
C VAL A 173 -2.42 -6.67 61.00
N GLU A 174 -2.16 -5.65 61.82
CA GLU A 174 -2.95 -4.43 61.85
C GLU A 174 -2.79 -3.65 60.53
N SER A 175 -1.54 -3.50 60.05
CA SER A 175 -1.25 -2.85 58.77
C SER A 175 -1.99 -3.52 57.61
N ILE A 176 -2.00 -4.87 57.56
CA ILE A 176 -2.71 -5.64 56.53
C ILE A 176 -4.22 -5.42 56.65
N SER A 177 -4.77 -5.36 57.86
CA SER A 177 -6.20 -5.08 58.06
C SER A 177 -6.61 -3.67 57.64
N GLN A 178 -5.67 -2.71 57.65
CA GLN A 178 -5.88 -1.33 57.24
C GLN A 178 -5.52 -1.07 55.77
N MET A 179 -5.05 -2.09 55.02
CA MET A 179 -4.73 -1.95 53.61
C MET A 179 -5.96 -1.59 52.79
N LYS A 180 -5.81 -0.61 51.91
CA LYS A 180 -6.85 -0.25 50.95
C LYS A 180 -6.99 -1.36 49.89
N PRO A 181 -8.16 -1.52 49.24
CA PRO A 181 -8.34 -2.54 48.20
C PRO A 181 -7.35 -2.44 47.04
N LYS A 182 -6.95 -1.21 46.67
CA LYS A 182 -5.95 -0.91 45.64
C LYS A 182 -5.06 0.23 46.12
N ALA A 183 -3.78 0.20 45.74
CA ALA A 183 -2.86 1.31 45.94
C ALA A 183 -3.43 2.61 45.33
N GLN A 184 -3.47 3.67 46.12
CA GLN A 184 -3.86 5.01 45.63
C GLN A 184 -2.65 5.79 45.09
N THR A 185 -1.47 5.48 45.60
CA THR A 185 -0.20 6.07 45.17
C THR A 185 0.78 4.94 44.83
N GLU A 186 1.75 5.20 43.96
CA GLU A 186 2.77 4.22 43.56
C GLU A 186 3.66 3.75 44.72
N HIS A 187 3.62 4.45 45.87
CA HIS A 187 4.41 4.13 47.05
C HIS A 187 3.60 3.44 48.16
N GLU A 188 2.28 3.31 48.00
CA GLU A 188 1.41 2.54 48.89
C GLU A 188 1.19 1.15 48.31
N GLU A 189 1.32 0.11 49.13
CA GLU A 189 0.89 -1.25 48.76
C GLU A 189 -0.56 -1.44 49.20
N GLY A 190 -1.46 -1.66 48.25
CA GLY A 190 -2.83 -2.09 48.52
C GLY A 190 -2.94 -3.61 48.61
N LEU A 191 -4.13 -4.09 48.96
CA LEU A 191 -4.41 -5.52 49.06
C LEU A 191 -4.28 -6.22 47.70
N LEU A 192 -4.67 -5.56 46.60
CA LEU A 192 -4.52 -6.09 45.26
C LEU A 192 -3.05 -6.29 44.90
N GLU A 193 -2.21 -5.27 45.09
CA GLU A 193 -0.78 -5.36 44.82
C GLU A 193 -0.14 -6.45 45.71
N TYR A 194 -0.53 -6.50 46.98
CA TYR A 194 -0.07 -7.53 47.91
C TYR A 194 -0.38 -8.94 47.41
N LEU A 195 -1.58 -9.17 46.88
CA LEU A 195 -2.02 -10.46 46.31
C LEU A 195 -1.36 -10.76 44.96
N GLU A 196 -1.23 -9.76 44.07
CA GLU A 196 -0.53 -9.89 42.78
C GLU A 196 0.91 -10.37 43.00
N ASP A 197 1.57 -9.85 44.03
CA ASP A 197 2.91 -10.27 44.40
C ASP A 197 2.94 -11.67 45.05
N ILE A 198 1.83 -12.20 45.64
CA ILE A 198 1.76 -13.60 46.14
C ILE A 198 1.74 -14.55 44.95
N ILE A 199 0.90 -14.22 43.98
CA ILE A 199 0.67 -15.03 42.78
C ILE A 199 1.88 -14.89 41.84
N GLY A 200 2.64 -13.80 41.95
CA GLY A 200 3.78 -13.49 41.10
C GLY A 200 3.38 -12.85 39.76
N THR A 201 2.16 -12.30 39.68
CA THR A 201 1.64 -11.63 38.47
C THR A 201 2.20 -10.22 38.29
N SER A 202 2.80 -9.62 39.32
CA SER A 202 3.37 -8.27 39.25
C SER A 202 4.43 -8.10 38.18
N LYS A 203 5.24 -9.14 37.92
CA LYS A 203 6.25 -9.17 36.84
C LYS A 203 5.68 -8.97 35.44
N TYR A 204 4.39 -9.29 35.23
CA TYR A 204 3.74 -9.17 33.94
C TYR A 204 3.04 -7.82 33.74
N LYS A 205 2.81 -7.06 34.81
CA LYS A 205 2.05 -5.81 34.76
C LYS A 205 2.73 -4.74 33.91
N GLU A 206 4.02 -4.50 34.15
CA GLU A 206 4.81 -3.54 33.37
C GLU A 206 4.89 -3.89 31.88
N PRO A 207 5.29 -5.11 31.46
CA PRO A 207 5.39 -5.43 30.04
C PRO A 207 4.02 -5.40 29.34
N ILE A 208 2.94 -5.79 30.02
CA ILE A 208 1.57 -5.69 29.47
C ILE A 208 1.17 -4.24 29.28
N ASN A 209 1.40 -3.37 30.25
CA ASN A 209 1.08 -1.95 30.13
C ASN A 209 1.89 -1.27 29.02
N GLN A 210 3.19 -1.57 28.91
CA GLN A 210 4.03 -1.05 27.84
C GLN A 210 3.56 -1.53 26.46
N ALA A 211 3.23 -2.81 26.34
CA ALA A 211 2.67 -3.36 25.09
C ALA A 211 1.30 -2.75 24.75
N GLY A 212 0.47 -2.47 25.76
CA GLY A 212 -0.81 -1.77 25.60
C GLY A 212 -0.62 -0.37 25.03
N HIS A 213 0.26 0.43 25.63
CA HIS A 213 0.58 1.77 25.14
C HIS A 213 1.10 1.75 23.69
N LEU A 214 2.02 0.84 23.36
CA LEU A 214 2.53 0.71 22.00
C LEU A 214 1.42 0.32 21.01
N LEU A 215 0.49 -0.55 21.42
CA LEU A 215 -0.62 -0.97 20.59
C LEU A 215 -1.60 0.18 20.31
N ASP A 216 -1.85 1.04 21.31
CA ASP A 216 -2.67 2.24 21.14
C ASP A 216 -2.03 3.23 20.17
N GLU A 217 -0.73 3.52 20.31
CA GLU A 217 0.01 4.39 19.38
C GLU A 217 -0.05 3.88 17.93
N LEU A 218 0.17 2.57 17.73
CA LEU A 218 0.09 1.96 16.41
C LEU A 218 -1.32 1.96 15.83
N ASN A 219 -2.35 1.84 16.67
CA ASN A 219 -3.75 1.94 16.25
C ASN A 219 -4.11 3.36 15.80
N ASP A 220 -3.61 4.37 16.48
CA ASP A 220 -3.79 5.78 16.10
C ASP A 220 -3.13 6.06 14.74
N GLU A 221 -1.87 5.63 14.55
CA GLU A 221 -1.15 5.78 13.28
C GLU A 221 -1.86 5.04 12.13
N ARG A 222 -2.34 3.81 12.39
CA ARG A 222 -3.12 3.04 11.42
C ARG A 222 -4.40 3.76 11.03
N THR A 223 -5.11 4.33 12.00
CA THR A 223 -6.37 5.03 11.78
C THR A 223 -6.15 6.29 10.93
N GLU A 224 -5.08 7.03 11.20
CA GLU A 224 -4.68 8.19 10.40
C GLU A 224 -4.39 7.79 8.94
N LYS A 225 -3.57 6.75 8.72
CA LYS A 225 -3.22 6.26 7.37
C LYS A 225 -4.45 5.75 6.62
N LEU A 226 -5.35 5.03 7.28
CA LEU A 226 -6.61 4.57 6.70
C LEU A 226 -7.50 5.74 6.28
N ASN A 227 -7.56 6.80 7.08
CA ASN A 227 -8.32 8.00 6.72
C ASN A 227 -7.73 8.71 5.49
N ARG A 228 -6.40 8.84 5.40
CA ARG A 228 -5.72 9.37 4.21
C ARG A 228 -6.01 8.53 2.96
N MET A 229 -5.96 7.20 3.07
CA MET A 229 -6.30 6.30 1.97
C MET A 229 -7.75 6.50 1.50
N LYS A 230 -8.71 6.58 2.43
CA LYS A 230 -10.13 6.79 2.09
C LYS A 230 -10.37 8.11 1.35
N ILE A 231 -9.64 9.17 1.69
CA ILE A 231 -9.72 10.45 1.00
C ILE A 231 -9.23 10.29 -0.44
N ALA A 232 -8.04 9.72 -0.64
CA ALA A 232 -7.48 9.48 -1.98
C ALA A 232 -8.37 8.56 -2.84
N GLU A 233 -8.98 7.54 -2.24
CA GLU A 233 -9.89 6.63 -2.93
C GLU A 233 -11.19 7.34 -3.36
N ARG A 234 -11.74 8.22 -2.52
CA ARG A 234 -12.88 9.07 -2.90
C ARG A 234 -12.54 10.00 -4.05
N GLU A 235 -11.37 10.64 -4.03
CA GLU A 235 -10.90 11.49 -5.13
C GLU A 235 -10.75 10.71 -6.43
N LYS A 236 -10.11 9.54 -6.38
CA LYS A 236 -9.99 8.62 -7.53
C LYS A 236 -11.36 8.27 -8.11
N ASN A 237 -12.29 7.83 -7.27
CA ASN A 237 -13.63 7.41 -7.71
C ASN A 237 -14.42 8.59 -8.30
N SER A 238 -14.21 9.82 -7.78
CA SER A 238 -14.85 11.02 -8.34
C SER A 238 -14.36 11.37 -9.76
N LEU A 239 -13.10 11.02 -10.09
CA LEU A 239 -12.50 11.28 -11.40
C LEU A 239 -12.84 10.21 -12.44
N GLU A 240 -13.27 9.03 -12.00
CA GLU A 240 -13.61 7.91 -12.89
C GLU A 240 -14.75 8.25 -13.86
N GLY A 241 -15.75 9.02 -13.39
CA GLY A 241 -16.83 9.52 -14.25
C GLY A 241 -16.32 10.43 -15.38
N LYS A 242 -15.47 11.42 -15.05
CA LYS A 242 -14.87 12.34 -16.03
C LYS A 242 -13.96 11.61 -17.02
N LYS A 243 -13.21 10.60 -16.54
CA LYS A 243 -12.39 9.73 -17.40
C LYS A 243 -13.28 8.99 -18.41
N ASN A 244 -14.36 8.37 -17.96
CA ASN A 244 -15.26 7.62 -18.83
C ASN A 244 -15.93 8.53 -19.87
N GLU A 245 -16.32 9.75 -19.50
CA GLU A 245 -16.87 10.74 -20.45
C GLU A 245 -15.84 11.15 -21.52
N ALA A 246 -14.61 11.46 -21.11
CA ALA A 246 -13.52 11.78 -22.04
C ALA A 246 -13.20 10.60 -22.98
N GLU A 247 -13.20 9.37 -22.45
CA GLU A 247 -12.97 8.17 -23.26
C GLU A 247 -14.11 7.93 -24.27
N GLN A 248 -15.37 8.14 -23.87
CA GLN A 248 -16.51 8.08 -24.77
C GLN A 248 -16.45 9.16 -25.86
N TYR A 249 -16.04 10.37 -25.52
CA TYR A 249 -15.84 11.45 -26.49
C TYR A 249 -14.81 11.08 -27.55
N ILE A 250 -13.63 10.60 -27.15
CA ILE A 250 -12.57 10.18 -28.08
C ILE A 250 -13.04 9.02 -28.97
N ARG A 251 -13.78 8.05 -28.41
CA ARG A 251 -14.37 6.95 -29.20
C ARG A 251 -15.37 7.47 -30.22
N ALA A 252 -16.25 8.40 -29.82
CA ALA A 252 -17.23 9.00 -30.71
C ALA A 252 -16.56 9.85 -31.82
N GLU A 253 -15.48 10.56 -31.51
CA GLU A 253 -14.68 11.31 -32.47
C GLU A 253 -14.03 10.39 -33.51
N ASN A 254 -13.41 9.29 -33.05
CA ASN A 254 -12.85 8.27 -33.94
C ASN A 254 -13.92 7.69 -34.88
N ASP A 255 -15.09 7.33 -34.33
CA ASP A 255 -16.24 6.84 -35.10
C ASP A 255 -16.72 7.87 -36.14
N MET A 256 -16.79 9.15 -35.75
CA MET A 256 -17.16 10.24 -36.65
C MET A 256 -16.16 10.35 -37.81
N VAL A 257 -14.85 10.29 -37.52
CA VAL A 257 -13.80 10.36 -38.53
C VAL A 257 -13.90 9.19 -39.51
N VAL A 258 -14.11 7.97 -39.03
CA VAL A 258 -14.29 6.77 -39.88
C VAL A 258 -15.51 6.92 -40.78
N LYS A 259 -16.66 7.32 -40.22
CA LYS A 259 -17.90 7.53 -40.99
C LYS A 259 -17.75 8.64 -42.03
N ARG A 260 -17.06 9.73 -41.68
CA ARG A 260 -16.77 10.84 -42.59
C ARG A 260 -15.82 10.43 -43.72
N SER A 261 -14.79 9.65 -43.42
CA SER A 261 -13.89 9.07 -44.42
C SER A 261 -14.66 8.18 -45.40
N THR A 262 -15.52 7.29 -44.87
CA THR A 262 -16.38 6.41 -45.67
C THR A 262 -17.32 7.19 -46.59
N LEU A 263 -17.94 8.26 -46.07
CA LEU A 263 -18.79 9.15 -46.86
C LEU A 263 -18.03 9.81 -48.01
N PHE A 264 -16.81 10.32 -47.74
CA PHE A 264 -15.99 10.93 -48.78
C PHE A 264 -15.53 9.92 -49.83
N GLN A 265 -15.13 8.71 -49.43
CA GLN A 265 -14.78 7.65 -50.37
C GLN A 265 -15.96 7.30 -51.28
N ARG A 266 -17.17 7.17 -50.73
CA ARG A 266 -18.38 6.91 -51.53
C ARG A 266 -18.67 8.05 -52.51
N ARG A 267 -18.59 9.30 -52.06
CA ARG A 267 -18.76 10.48 -52.93
C ARG A 267 -17.72 10.51 -54.05
N LEU A 268 -16.48 10.15 -53.74
CA LEU A 268 -15.39 10.12 -54.71
C LEU A 268 -15.63 9.03 -55.76
N MET A 269 -16.06 7.84 -55.35
CA MET A 269 -16.49 6.76 -56.26
C MET A 269 -17.67 7.18 -57.14
N ASP A 270 -18.69 7.82 -56.58
CA ASP A 270 -19.85 8.31 -57.35
C ASP A 270 -19.44 9.37 -58.38
N CYS A 271 -18.57 10.31 -58.00
CA CYS A 271 -18.00 11.31 -58.90
C CYS A 271 -17.16 10.67 -60.01
N GLN A 272 -16.36 9.66 -59.67
CA GLN A 272 -15.51 8.97 -60.63
C GLN A 272 -16.33 8.12 -61.61
N ALA A 273 -17.41 7.48 -61.15
CA ALA A 273 -18.37 6.79 -62.01
C ALA A 273 -19.08 7.76 -62.97
N LYS A 274 -19.50 8.95 -62.47
CA LYS A 274 -20.08 10.01 -63.30
C LYS A 274 -19.09 10.54 -64.32
N ALA A 275 -17.84 10.79 -63.92
CA ALA A 275 -16.78 11.25 -64.81
C ALA A 275 -16.52 10.22 -65.92
N THR A 276 -16.38 8.94 -65.57
CA THR A 276 -16.19 7.84 -66.52
C THR A 276 -17.36 7.74 -67.51
N ARG A 277 -18.60 7.89 -67.03
CA ARG A 277 -19.79 7.90 -67.89
C ARG A 277 -19.79 9.11 -68.83
N SER A 278 -19.51 10.30 -68.33
CA SER A 278 -19.40 11.50 -69.17
C SER A 278 -18.27 11.40 -70.20
N GLU A 279 -17.14 10.79 -69.83
CA GLU A 279 -16.00 10.60 -70.73
C GLU A 279 -16.29 9.57 -71.81
N SER A 280 -16.97 8.47 -71.47
CA SER A 280 -17.47 7.52 -72.47
C SER A 280 -18.47 8.17 -73.44
N ALA A 281 -19.43 8.95 -72.92
CA ALA A 281 -20.39 9.68 -73.75
C ALA A 281 -19.71 10.74 -74.63
N TYR A 282 -18.71 11.45 -74.09
CA TYR A 282 -17.90 12.39 -74.86
C TYR A 282 -17.12 11.70 -75.97
N SER A 283 -16.50 10.55 -75.68
CA SER A 283 -15.77 9.75 -76.67
C SER A 283 -16.70 9.26 -77.78
N GLU A 284 -17.90 8.76 -77.46
CA GLU A 284 -18.90 8.36 -78.45
C GLU A 284 -19.35 9.54 -79.31
N LEU A 285 -19.63 10.70 -78.68
CA LEU A 285 -20.06 11.89 -79.39
C LEU A 285 -18.95 12.44 -80.30
N LYS A 286 -17.70 12.40 -79.84
CA LYS A 286 -16.52 12.78 -80.61
C LYS A 286 -16.33 11.85 -81.81
N GLN A 287 -16.45 10.54 -81.62
CA GLN A 287 -16.38 9.57 -82.72
C GLN A 287 -17.48 9.81 -83.76
N LYS A 288 -18.72 10.11 -83.32
CA LYS A 288 -19.81 10.50 -84.22
C LYS A 288 -19.50 11.79 -84.96
N LEU A 289 -18.98 12.81 -84.28
CA LEU A 289 -18.58 14.07 -84.90
C LEU A 289 -17.48 13.87 -85.94
N ASP A 290 -16.44 13.09 -85.63
CA ASP A 290 -15.34 12.77 -86.54
C ASP A 290 -15.86 12.02 -87.77
N SER A 291 -16.81 11.08 -87.60
CA SER A 291 -17.46 10.39 -88.72
C SER A 291 -18.32 11.32 -89.58
N GLN A 292 -19.03 12.27 -88.97
CA GLN A 292 -19.81 13.26 -89.69
C GLN A 292 -18.91 14.24 -90.45
N LEU A 293 -17.80 14.68 -89.85
CA LEU A 293 -16.80 15.52 -90.52
C LEU A 293 -16.18 14.79 -91.70
N ALA A 294 -15.85 13.51 -91.57
CA ALA A 294 -15.36 12.69 -92.69
C ALA A 294 -16.40 12.63 -93.81
N SER A 295 -17.65 12.32 -93.49
CA SER A 295 -18.74 12.32 -94.49
C SER A 295 -18.96 13.71 -95.10
N PHE A 296 -18.80 14.79 -94.33
CA PHE A 296 -18.94 16.16 -94.84
C PHE A 296 -17.81 16.52 -95.80
N VAL A 297 -16.59 16.05 -95.55
CA VAL A 297 -15.47 16.19 -96.50
C VAL A 297 -15.77 15.43 -97.79
N GLU A 298 -16.29 14.21 -97.70
CA GLU A 298 -16.73 13.43 -98.88
C GLU A 298 -17.83 14.18 -99.65
N TYR A 299 -18.92 14.60 -98.97
CA TYR A 299 -19.99 15.37 -99.60
C TYR A 299 -19.51 16.69 -100.20
N LYS A 300 -18.51 17.34 -99.61
CA LYS A 300 -17.94 18.58 -100.15
C LYS A 300 -17.12 18.33 -101.42
N GLU A 301 -16.37 17.24 -101.48
CA GLU A 301 -15.70 16.82 -102.71
C GLU A 301 -16.72 16.41 -103.78
N GLU A 302 -17.77 15.66 -103.43
CA GLU A 302 -18.87 15.36 -104.33
C GLU A 302 -19.54 16.64 -104.87
N LEU A 303 -19.85 17.61 -104.00
CA LEU A 303 -20.43 18.90 -104.40
C LEU A 303 -19.51 19.65 -105.35
N ARG A 304 -18.19 19.64 -105.10
CA ARG A 304 -17.19 20.27 -105.98
C ARG A 304 -17.17 19.62 -107.36
N THR A 305 -17.18 18.29 -107.43
CA THR A 305 -17.25 17.59 -108.73
C THR A 305 -18.56 17.90 -109.46
N LEU A 306 -19.67 18.01 -108.73
CA LEU A 306 -20.97 18.35 -109.29
C LEU A 306 -21.01 19.81 -109.78
N GLU A 307 -20.42 20.75 -109.05
CA GLU A 307 -20.27 22.15 -109.48
C GLU A 307 -19.38 22.27 -110.73
N ASP A 308 -18.30 21.50 -110.81
CA ASP A 308 -17.43 21.48 -112.00
C ASP A 308 -18.18 20.89 -113.21
N ASN A 309 -18.95 19.81 -113.01
CA ASN A 309 -19.84 19.26 -114.03
C ASN A 309 -20.94 20.25 -114.45
N TYR A 310 -21.53 20.98 -113.50
CA TYR A 310 -22.53 22.01 -113.78
C TYR A 310 -21.93 23.16 -114.59
N LYS A 311 -20.73 23.65 -114.22
CA LYS A 311 -20.01 24.68 -115.00
C LYS A 311 -19.67 24.21 -116.41
N ALA A 312 -19.31 22.93 -116.58
CA ALA A 312 -19.08 22.35 -117.90
C ALA A 312 -20.38 22.34 -118.74
N ALA A 313 -21.48 21.88 -118.16
CA ALA A 313 -22.80 21.89 -118.81
C ALA A 313 -23.28 23.31 -119.15
N VAL A 314 -23.04 24.30 -118.28
CA VAL A 314 -23.35 25.71 -118.55
C VAL A 314 -22.52 26.26 -119.70
N LYS A 315 -21.22 25.93 -119.77
CA LYS A 315 -20.38 26.29 -120.93
C LYS A 315 -20.90 25.67 -122.22
N GLU A 316 -21.30 24.40 -122.19
CA GLU A 316 -21.93 23.75 -123.35
C GLU A 316 -23.23 24.46 -123.74
N TYR A 317 -24.09 24.79 -122.77
CA TYR A 317 -25.33 25.53 -123.02
C TYR A 317 -25.07 26.93 -123.61
N GLU A 318 -24.09 27.68 -123.11
CA GLU A 318 -23.71 28.98 -123.67
C GLU A 318 -23.16 28.85 -125.10
N THR A 319 -22.35 27.82 -125.39
CA THR A 319 -21.87 27.60 -126.76
C THR A 319 -23.00 27.23 -127.72
N MET A 320 -23.98 26.43 -127.26
CA MET A 320 -25.18 26.13 -128.03
C MET A 320 -26.07 27.38 -128.20
N GLY A 321 -26.18 28.23 -127.18
CA GLY A 321 -26.86 29.52 -127.26
C GLY A 321 -26.19 30.49 -128.25
N LYS A 322 -24.86 30.54 -128.30
CA LYS A 322 -24.12 31.32 -129.31
C LYS A 322 -24.33 30.79 -130.72
N LYS A 323 -24.34 29.46 -130.90
CA LYS A 323 -24.64 28.82 -132.20
C LYS A 323 -26.08 29.10 -132.65
N ALA A 324 -27.05 29.00 -131.75
CA ALA A 324 -28.44 29.33 -132.04
C ALA A 324 -28.59 30.80 -132.47
N ASN A 325 -28.01 31.74 -131.73
CA ASN A 325 -28.04 33.16 -132.07
C ASN A 325 -27.36 33.51 -133.40
N ALA A 326 -26.31 32.76 -133.79
CA ALA A 326 -25.67 32.93 -135.10
C ALA A 326 -26.62 32.49 -136.24
N ILE A 327 -27.30 31.36 -136.07
CA ILE A 327 -28.30 30.86 -137.04
C ILE A 327 -29.48 31.82 -137.15
N THR A 328 -29.98 32.39 -136.04
CA THR A 328 -31.06 33.40 -136.07
C THR A 328 -30.64 34.68 -136.81
N LYS A 329 -29.37 35.09 -136.68
CA LYS A 329 -28.83 36.24 -137.42
C LYS A 329 -28.70 35.97 -138.93
N GLU A 330 -28.39 34.75 -139.34
CA GLU A 330 -28.40 34.39 -140.76
C GLU A 330 -29.83 34.34 -141.32
N LEU A 331 -30.78 33.79 -140.55
CA LEU A 331 -32.21 33.74 -140.91
C LEU A 331 -32.79 35.14 -141.18
N THR A 332 -32.56 36.08 -140.27
CA THR A 332 -33.02 37.48 -140.42
C THR A 332 -32.36 38.23 -141.58
N LYS A 333 -31.20 37.77 -142.06
CA LYS A 333 -30.53 38.34 -143.24
C LYS A 333 -31.16 37.83 -144.53
N PHE A 334 -31.45 36.53 -144.61
CA PHE A 334 -32.17 35.93 -145.75
C PHE A 334 -33.61 36.46 -145.87
N GLU A 335 -34.30 36.70 -144.76
CA GLU A 335 -35.65 37.32 -144.77
C GLU A 335 -35.64 38.74 -145.36
N ARG A 336 -34.56 39.53 -145.15
CA ARG A 336 -34.43 40.86 -145.76
C ARG A 336 -34.19 40.82 -147.26
N GLU A 337 -33.44 39.82 -147.74
CA GLU A 337 -33.20 39.63 -149.17
C GLU A 337 -34.46 39.17 -149.92
N ASP A 338 -35.29 38.33 -149.29
CA ASP A 338 -36.54 37.83 -149.89
C ASP A 338 -37.59 38.94 -150.05
N VAL A 339 -37.69 39.86 -149.08
CA VAL A 339 -38.60 41.02 -149.15
C VAL A 339 -38.21 42.00 -150.29
N GLN A 340 -36.92 42.24 -150.52
CA GLN A 340 -36.47 43.09 -151.63
C GLN A 340 -36.74 42.47 -153.01
N LEU A 341 -36.62 41.15 -153.15
CA LEU A 341 -36.92 40.44 -154.39
C LEU A 341 -38.43 40.43 -154.70
N GLN A 342 -39.30 40.34 -153.69
CA GLN A 342 -40.74 40.40 -153.88
C GLN A 342 -41.26 41.78 -154.33
N GLU A 343 -40.67 42.88 -153.86
CA GLU A 343 -41.03 44.23 -154.32
C GLU A 343 -40.61 44.49 -155.78
N ASN A 344 -39.41 44.05 -156.17
CA ASN A 344 -38.94 44.13 -157.55
C ASN A 344 -39.83 43.33 -158.53
N TYR A 345 -40.31 42.15 -158.11
CA TYR A 345 -41.22 41.34 -158.91
C TYR A 345 -42.59 42.01 -159.11
N LYS A 346 -43.15 42.65 -158.07
CA LYS A 346 -44.42 43.41 -158.18
C LYS A 346 -44.29 44.62 -159.12
N TYR A 347 -43.17 45.35 -159.07
CA TYR A 347 -42.97 46.53 -159.93
C TYR A 347 -42.87 46.16 -161.42
N LEU A 348 -42.09 45.12 -161.76
CA LEU A 348 -41.95 44.62 -163.14
C LEU A 348 -43.26 44.05 -163.71
N LYS A 349 -44.03 43.33 -162.90
CA LYS A 349 -45.34 42.75 -163.29
C LYS A 349 -46.39 43.82 -163.64
N THR A 350 -46.28 45.00 -163.02
CA THR A 350 -47.20 46.12 -163.25
C THR A 350 -46.83 46.91 -164.52
N LYS A 351 -45.55 46.92 -164.91
CA LYS A 351 -45.04 47.57 -166.12
C LYS A 351 -45.40 46.78 -167.38
N ILE A 352 -45.36 45.44 -167.31
CA ILE A 352 -45.75 44.54 -168.42
C ILE A 352 -47.26 44.66 -168.74
N LYS A 353 -48.13 44.69 -167.72
CA LYS A 353 -49.58 44.84 -167.90
C LYS A 353 -50.03 46.14 -168.58
N LYS A 354 -49.23 47.21 -168.51
CA LYS A 354 -49.54 48.50 -169.15
C LYS A 354 -49.10 48.55 -170.62
N LEU A 355 -48.07 47.80 -171.02
CA LEU A 355 -47.61 47.72 -172.41
C LEU A 355 -48.51 46.80 -173.26
N ASP A 356 -49.05 45.71 -172.69
CA ASP A 356 -49.95 44.80 -173.42
C ASP A 356 -51.29 45.44 -173.81
N LYS A 357 -51.77 46.44 -173.07
CA LYS A 357 -53.02 47.16 -173.41
C LYS A 357 -52.87 48.19 -174.53
N ALA A 358 -51.65 48.50 -174.97
CA ALA A 358 -51.38 49.48 -176.04
C ALA A 358 -51.20 48.86 -177.44
N ILE A 359 -51.28 47.52 -177.59
CA ILE A 359 -50.89 46.81 -178.82
C ILE A 359 -52.03 45.98 -179.48
N GLN A 360 -53.24 45.93 -178.93
CA GLN A 360 -54.39 45.30 -179.61
C GLN A 360 -55.61 46.22 -179.74
N LYS A 361 -55.67 46.85 -180.94
CA LYS A 361 -56.79 47.54 -181.63
C LYS A 361 -57.32 48.85 -181.05
#